data_AF-A0A9E1QYR2-F1
#
_entry.id   AF-A0A9E1QYR2-F1
#
_cell.length_a   1.000
_cell.length_b   1.000
_cell.length_c   1.000
_cell.angle_alpha   90.00
_cell.angle_beta   90.00
_cell.angle_gamma   90.00
#
_symmetry.space_group_name_H-M   'P 1'
#
loop_
_entity.id
_entity.type
_entity.pdbx_description
1 polymer ?
#
loop_
_entity_poly.entity_id
_entity_poly.type
_entity_poly.pdbx_seq_one_letter_code
_entity_poly.pdbx_strand_id
1 'polypeptide(L)'
;MELDYDYIICGGGIAGLLLASKFSNDSYYNNKSILILDPDYPKVKNDRTLCFWDKKKSVWDYLLTSSWENVIFKNGLDEKSLNLNPLNYKM
;
A
#
# COMPACT_ATOMS: atom_id res chain seq x y z
N MET A 1 19.79 28.30 -10.64
CA MET A 1 19.84 26.82 -10.63
C MET A 1 18.47 26.38 -11.09
N GLU A 2 18.41 25.71 -12.24
CA GLU A 2 17.17 25.15 -12.78
C GLU A 2 16.99 23.76 -12.16
N LEU A 3 15.79 23.45 -11.70
CA LEU A 3 15.46 22.14 -11.13
C LEU A 3 14.81 21.29 -12.22
N ASP A 4 15.32 20.10 -12.50
CA ASP A 4 14.80 19.21 -13.54
C ASP A 4 13.41 18.62 -13.20
N TYR A 5 13.06 18.59 -11.90
CA TYR A 5 11.85 17.97 -11.38
C TYR A 5 11.09 18.88 -10.42
N ASP A 6 9.76 18.90 -10.51
CA ASP A 6 8.89 19.58 -9.53
C ASP A 6 8.87 18.83 -8.18
N TYR A 7 8.93 17.49 -8.21
CA TYR A 7 8.90 16.64 -7.02
C TYR A 7 9.91 15.51 -7.10
N ILE A 8 10.51 15.17 -5.95
CA ILE A 8 11.36 13.99 -5.79
C ILE A 8 10.79 13.11 -4.68
N ILE A 9 10.52 11.85 -5.00
CA ILE A 9 10.10 10.81 -4.05
C ILE A 9 11.32 9.91 -3.79
N CYS A 10 11.88 10.01 -2.59
CA CYS A 10 13.01 9.18 -2.16
C CYS A 10 12.49 7.86 -1.55
N GLY A 11 12.34 6.85 -2.40
CA GLY A 11 11.88 5.51 -2.08
C GLY A 11 10.70 5.10 -2.95
N GLY A 12 10.89 4.06 -3.77
CA GLY A 12 9.89 3.35 -4.56
C GLY A 12 9.30 2.14 -3.84
N GLY A 13 9.32 2.15 -2.50
CA GLY A 13 8.52 1.25 -1.68
C GLY A 13 7.03 1.61 -1.74
N ILE A 14 6.21 0.91 -0.95
CA ILE A 14 4.76 1.10 -1.03
C ILE A 14 4.29 2.53 -0.79
N ALA A 15 4.86 3.23 0.19
CA ALA A 15 4.48 4.60 0.49
C ALA A 15 4.74 5.54 -0.70
N GLY A 16 5.92 5.43 -1.32
CA GLY A 16 6.29 6.25 -2.47
C GLY A 16 5.49 5.92 -3.73
N LEU A 17 5.23 4.64 -4.00
CA LEU A 17 4.40 4.22 -5.14
C LEU A 17 2.93 4.60 -4.96
N LEU A 18 2.38 4.49 -3.75
CA LEU A 18 1.03 4.97 -3.46
C LEU A 18 0.92 6.49 -3.60
N LEU A 19 1.95 7.23 -3.16
CA LEU A 19 2.01 8.68 -3.34
C LEU A 19 2.07 9.04 -4.83
N ALA A 20 2.96 8.40 -5.60
CA ALA A 20 3.07 8.59 -7.04
C ALA A 20 1.75 8.25 -7.76
N SER A 21 1.07 7.16 -7.35
CA SER A 21 -0.25 6.81 -7.85
C SER A 21 -1.30 7.86 -7.51
N LYS A 22 -1.25 8.49 -6.33
CA LYS A 22 -2.14 9.60 -6.01
C LYS A 22 -1.85 10.83 -6.86
N PHE A 23 -0.59 11.17 -7.06
CA PHE A 23 -0.20 12.27 -7.95
C PHE A 23 -0.68 12.02 -9.38
N SER A 24 -0.50 10.81 -9.92
CA SER A 24 -0.91 10.47 -11.29
C SER A 24 -2.43 10.51 -11.51
N ASN A 25 -3.24 10.48 -10.45
CA ASN A 25 -4.69 10.50 -10.52
C ASN A 25 -5.29 11.89 -10.17
N ASP A 26 -4.47 12.88 -9.87
CA ASP A 26 -4.90 14.23 -9.52
C ASP A 26 -4.46 15.20 -10.62
N SER A 27 -5.43 15.89 -11.21
CA SER A 27 -5.23 16.79 -12.36
C SER A 27 -4.29 17.96 -12.05
N TYR A 28 -4.09 18.31 -10.77
CA TYR A 28 -3.10 19.29 -10.34
C TYR A 28 -1.68 18.92 -10.78
N TYR A 29 -1.35 17.63 -10.84
CA TYR A 29 0.00 17.16 -11.16
C TYR A 29 0.22 16.84 -12.65
N ASN A 30 -0.78 17.05 -13.51
CA ASN A 30 -0.67 16.70 -14.94
C ASN A 30 0.46 17.42 -15.69
N ASN A 31 0.88 18.59 -15.20
CA ASN A 31 1.98 19.38 -15.75
C ASN A 31 3.22 19.38 -14.85
N LYS A 32 3.31 18.42 -13.92
CA LYS A 32 4.40 18.31 -12.95
C LYS A 32 5.31 17.15 -13.28
N SER A 33 6.62 17.37 -13.27
CA SER A 33 7.61 16.31 -13.41
C SER A 33 7.94 15.72 -12.04
N ILE A 34 7.87 14.39 -11.92
CA ILE A 34 8.07 13.66 -10.68
C ILE A 34 9.20 12.65 -10.87
N LEU A 35 10.26 12.73 -10.07
CA LEU A 35 11.33 11.76 -10.01
C LEU A 35 11.11 10.80 -8.83
N ILE A 36 11.23 9.50 -9.06
CA ILE A 36 11.25 8.49 -7.99
C ILE A 36 12.65 7.88 -7.94
N LEU A 37 13.29 7.96 -6.79
CA LEU A 37 14.61 7.37 -6.54
C LEU A 37 14.44 6.16 -5.63
N ASP A 38 14.86 4.98 -6.07
CA ASP A 38 14.89 3.78 -5.23
C ASP A 38 16.21 3.02 -5.46
N PRO A 39 16.96 2.68 -4.40
CA PRO A 39 18.21 1.92 -4.53
C PRO A 39 18.00 0.50 -5.08
N ASP A 40 16.81 -0.07 -4.94
CA ASP A 40 16.45 -1.40 -5.43
C ASP A 40 15.88 -1.37 -6.86
N TYR A 41 15.97 -0.24 -7.59
CA TYR A 41 15.47 -0.13 -8.97
C TYR A 41 16.44 -0.70 -10.03
N PRO A 42 15.96 -1.47 -11.03
CA PRO A 42 14.60 -1.98 -11.15
C PRO A 42 14.36 -3.15 -10.18
N LYS A 43 13.20 -3.17 -9.53
CA LYS A 43 12.82 -4.25 -8.63
C LYS A 43 12.55 -5.52 -9.44
N VAL A 44 13.41 -6.52 -9.30
CA VAL A 44 13.33 -7.79 -10.06
C VAL A 44 12.74 -8.96 -9.25
N LYS A 45 12.52 -8.80 -7.95
CA LYS A 45 11.98 -9.85 -7.06
C LYS A 45 10.73 -9.35 -6.34
N ASN A 46 9.72 -10.21 -6.26
CA ASN A 46 8.55 -10.02 -5.40
C ASN A 46 8.80 -10.70 -4.03
N ASP A 47 9.54 -10.01 -3.18
CA ASP A 47 10.04 -10.50 -1.89
C ASP A 47 9.41 -9.80 -0.69
N ARG A 48 8.36 -8.99 -0.92
CA ARG A 48 7.68 -8.22 0.13
C ARG A 48 6.19 -8.53 0.10
N THR A 49 5.64 -8.86 1.26
CA THR A 49 4.19 -8.98 1.44
C THR A 49 3.64 -7.64 1.90
N LEU A 50 2.55 -7.21 1.28
CA LEU A 50 1.76 -6.11 1.78
C LEU A 50 0.51 -6.65 2.45
N CYS A 51 0.32 -6.33 3.73
CA CYS A 51 -0.95 -6.52 4.39
C CYS A 51 -1.49 -5.18 4.90
N PHE A 52 -2.80 -5.00 4.86
CA PHE A 52 -3.45 -3.74 5.24
C PHE A 52 -4.87 -3.96 5.77
N TRP A 53 -5.37 -2.94 6.45
CA TRP A 53 -6.76 -2.88 6.91
C TRP A 53 -7.57 -2.05 5.93
N ASP A 54 -8.69 -2.60 5.46
CA ASP A 54 -9.61 -1.87 4.58
C ASP A 54 -11.06 -2.28 4.84
N LYS A 55 -11.99 -1.46 4.37
CA LYS A 55 -13.40 -1.86 4.27
C LYS A 55 -13.53 -3.02 3.29
N LYS A 56 -14.69 -3.70 3.34
CA LYS A 56 -14.92 -4.95 2.60
C LYS A 56 -14.55 -4.86 1.12
N LYS A 57 -14.92 -3.79 0.41
CA LYS A 57 -14.62 -3.59 -1.02
C LYS A 57 -13.57 -2.51 -1.24
N SER A 58 -12.51 -2.85 -2.00
CA SER A 58 -11.40 -1.97 -2.34
C SER A 58 -11.09 -2.01 -3.83
N VAL A 59 -10.44 -0.95 -4.33
CA VAL A 59 -9.85 -0.95 -5.68
C VAL A 59 -8.69 -1.93 -5.80
N TRP A 60 -8.14 -2.39 -4.68
CA TRP A 60 -7.01 -3.32 -4.62
C TRP A 60 -7.43 -4.79 -4.47
N ASP A 61 -8.73 -5.09 -4.44
CA ASP A 61 -9.21 -6.45 -4.16
C ASP A 61 -8.72 -7.48 -5.19
N TYR A 62 -8.41 -7.05 -6.42
CA TYR A 62 -7.86 -7.92 -7.47
C TYR A 62 -6.40 -8.31 -7.24
N LEU A 63 -5.69 -7.63 -6.34
CA LEU A 63 -4.31 -7.94 -5.95
C LEU A 63 -4.22 -8.87 -4.74
N LEU A 64 -5.36 -9.14 -4.08
CA LEU A 64 -5.37 -9.90 -2.83
C LEU A 64 -5.06 -11.38 -3.08
N THR A 65 -4.22 -11.91 -2.19
CA THR A 65 -4.01 -13.33 -2.00
C THR A 65 -4.94 -13.89 -0.90
N SER A 66 -5.29 -13.08 0.11
CA SER A 66 -6.11 -13.50 1.25
C SER A 66 -6.83 -12.33 1.94
N SER A 67 -7.92 -12.62 2.65
CA SER A 67 -8.72 -11.64 3.39
C SER A 67 -9.37 -12.30 4.60
N TRP A 68 -9.35 -11.62 5.75
CA TRP A 68 -9.86 -12.12 7.03
C TRP A 68 -10.87 -11.14 7.63
N GLU A 69 -12.05 -11.66 7.97
CA GLU A 69 -13.13 -10.91 8.64
C GLU A 69 -13.14 -11.13 10.17
N ASN A 70 -12.37 -12.10 10.65
CA ASN A 70 -12.27 -12.44 12.07
C ASN A 70 -10.81 -12.72 12.43
N VAL A 71 -10.45 -12.46 13.69
CA VAL A 71 -9.16 -12.87 14.28
C VAL A 71 -9.41 -13.75 15.49
N ILE A 72 -8.46 -14.62 15.79
CA ILE A 72 -8.53 -15.48 16.97
C ILE A 72 -7.52 -14.96 18.01
N PHE A 73 -8.03 -14.59 19.19
CA PHE A 73 -7.20 -14.32 20.35
C PHE A 73 -7.03 -15.62 21.15
N LYS A 74 -5.77 -16.00 21.41
CA LYS A 74 -5.43 -17.16 22.25
C LYS A 74 -4.37 -16.74 23.27
N ASN A 75 -4.59 -17.02 24.56
CA ASN A 75 -3.60 -16.77 25.62
C ASN A 75 -3.24 -18.05 26.41
N GLY A 76 -3.65 -19.23 25.91
CA GLY A 76 -3.43 -20.53 26.55
C GLY A 76 -4.49 -20.92 27.59
N LEU A 77 -5.32 -19.98 28.04
CA LEU A 77 -6.45 -20.21 28.96
C LEU A 77 -7.79 -19.99 28.26
N ASP A 78 -7.84 -18.96 27.42
CA ASP A 78 -9.01 -18.53 26.68
C ASP A 78 -8.71 -18.54 25.18
N GLU A 79 -9.74 -18.89 24.40
CA GLU A 79 -9.80 -18.71 22.97
C GLU A 79 -11.06 -17.91 22.62
N LYS A 80 -10.88 -16.79 21.90
CA LYS A 80 -12.00 -15.94 21.47
C LYS A 80 -11.85 -15.57 20.00
N SER A 81 -12.92 -15.77 19.25
CA SER A 81 -13.05 -15.20 17.90
C SER A 81 -13.56 -13.78 18.02
N LEU A 82 -12.81 -12.83 17.45
CA LEU A 82 -13.15 -11.41 17.40
C LEU A 82 -13.52 -11.05 15.97
N ASN A 83 -14.69 -10.42 15.81
CA ASN A 83 -15.13 -9.91 14.52
C ASN A 83 -14.42 -8.58 14.21
N LEU A 84 -13.89 -8.43 13.00
CA LEU A 84 -13.13 -7.25 12.59
C LEU A 84 -13.98 -6.11 12.02
N ASN A 85 -15.30 -6.29 11.92
CA ASN A 85 -16.21 -5.26 11.40
C ASN A 85 -15.95 -3.89 12.07
N PRO A 86 -15.90 -2.80 11.28
CA PRO A 86 -16.27 -2.72 9.87
C PRO A 86 -15.12 -2.99 8.87
N LEU A 87 -13.95 -3.44 9.34
CA LEU A 87 -12.76 -3.64 8.51
C LEU A 87 -12.46 -5.14 8.31
N ASN A 88 -11.71 -5.43 7.24
CA ASN A 88 -11.08 -6.71 7.03
C ASN A 88 -9.57 -6.51 7.04
N TYR A 89 -8.83 -7.49 7.55
CA TYR A 89 -7.40 -7.59 7.29
C TYR A 89 -7.21 -8.24 5.93
N LYS A 90 -6.33 -7.68 5.09
CA LYS A 90 -6.16 -8.05 3.69
C LYS A 90 -4.68 -8.26 3.38
N MET A 91 -4.38 -9.22 2.51
CA MET A 91 -3.05 -9.55 1.98
C MET A 91 -3.15 -9.85 0.49
#